data_AF-A0A2K2DKQ9-F1
#
_entry.id   AF-A0A2K2DKQ9-F1
#
_cell.length_a   1.000
_cell.length_b   1.000
_cell.length_c   1.000
_cell.angle_alpha   90.00
_cell.angle_beta   90.00
_cell.angle_gamma   90.00
#
_symmetry.space_group_name_H-M   'P 1'
#
loop_
_entity.id
_entity.type
_entity.pdbx_description
1 polymer ?
#
loop_
_entity_poly.entity_id
_entity_poly.type
_entity_poly.pdbx_seq_one_letter_code
_entity_poly.pdbx_strand_id
1 'polypeptide(L)' 'MNLLCWNCRGLGQPRTVRELERLVTVHKPKLLFVSETCNRQKYVESLRWRLGLKHVITVTEDGKGGGLALFWDENE' A
#
# COMPACT_ATOMS: atom_id res chain seq x y z
N MET A 1 -7.96 -15.47 -7.08
CA MET A 1 -7.13 -14.66 -6.18
C MET A 1 -6.13 -13.88 -7.01
N ASN A 2 -6.08 -12.56 -6.90
CA ASN A 2 -5.20 -11.69 -7.68
C ASN A 2 -4.28 -10.88 -6.74
N LEU A 3 -3.05 -10.69 -7.20
CA LEU A 3 -2.00 -9.94 -6.51
C LEU A 3 -1.62 -8.75 -7.37
N LEU A 4 -1.65 -7.56 -6.77
CA LEU A 4 -1.08 -6.35 -7.36
C LEU A 4 0.22 -6.02 -6.64
N CYS A 5 1.33 -5.99 -7.36
CA CYS A 5 2.62 -5.56 -6.83
C CYS A 5 2.99 -4.21 -7.43
N TRP A 6 3.31 -3.23 -6.58
CA TRP A 6 3.66 -1.89 -7.04
C TRP A 6 4.87 -1.32 -6.29
N ASN A 7 5.93 -1.02 -7.04
CA ASN A 7 7.01 -0.19 -6.53
C ASN A 7 6.62 1.28 -6.66
N CYS A 8 6.25 1.90 -5.54
CA CYS A 8 5.69 3.26 -5.52
C CYS A 8 6.73 4.38 -5.47
N ARG A 9 7.99 4.05 -5.08
CA ARG A 9 9.11 5.00 -4.93
C ARG A 9 8.77 6.25 -4.11
N GLY A 10 8.01 6.08 -3.04
CA GLY A 10 7.58 7.16 -2.14
C GLY A 10 6.06 7.29 -2.04
N LEU A 11 5.51 6.67 -1.00
CA LEU A 11 4.09 6.67 -0.66
C LEU A 11 3.76 7.78 0.33
N GLY A 12 3.72 9.03 -0.14
CA GLY A 12 3.35 10.18 0.68
C GLY A 12 2.85 11.39 -0.10
N GLN A 13 3.15 11.45 -1.39
CA GLN A 13 2.62 12.49 -2.25
C GLN A 13 1.15 12.21 -2.58
N PRO A 14 0.26 13.21 -2.51
CA PRO A 14 -1.16 13.03 -2.82
C PRO A 14 -1.42 12.40 -4.19
N ARG A 15 -0.57 12.68 -5.19
CA ARG A 15 -0.67 12.07 -6.53
C ARG A 15 -0.41 10.57 -6.50
N THR A 16 0.65 10.12 -5.81
CA THR A 16 0.98 8.70 -5.66
C THR A 16 -0.15 7.93 -4.99
N VAL A 17 -0.75 8.50 -3.93
CA VAL A 17 -1.84 7.83 -3.24
C VAL A 17 -3.11 7.74 -4.09
N ARG A 18 -3.43 8.79 -4.86
CA ARG A 18 -4.57 8.74 -5.80
C ARG A 18 -4.37 7.69 -6.89
N GLU A 19 -3.14 7.53 -7.40
CA GLU A 19 -2.87 6.49 -8.38
C GLU A 19 -2.98 5.09 -7.76
N LEU A 20 -2.54 4.91 -6.51
CA LEU A 20 -2.76 3.65 -5.78
C LEU A 20 -4.24 3.32 -5.62
N GLU A 21 -5.05 4.29 -5.20
CA GLU A 21 -6.52 4.13 -5.12
C GLU A 21 -7.12 3.76 -6.47
N ARG A 22 -6.65 4.39 -7.55
CA ARG A 22 -7.10 4.08 -8.91
C ARG A 22 -6.74 2.64 -9.30
N LEU A 23 -5.51 2.22 -9.05
CA LEU A 23 -5.06 0.85 -9.34
C LEU A 23 -5.86 -0.19 -8.56
N VAL A 24 -6.10 0.05 -7.27
CA VAL A 24 -6.94 -0.83 -6.44
C VAL A 24 -8.38 -0.88 -6.96
N THR A 25 -8.94 0.27 -7.37
CA THR A 25 -10.31 0.34 -7.92
C THR A 25 -10.44 -0.44 -9.24
N VAL A 26 -9.46 -0.28 -10.14
CA VAL A 26 -9.47 -0.90 -11.48
C VAL A 26 -9.22 -2.40 -11.39
N HIS A 27 -8.23 -2.82 -10.61
CA HIS A 27 -7.80 -4.22 -10.58
C HIS A 27 -8.50 -5.05 -9.50
N LYS A 28 -9.12 -4.41 -8.50
CA LYS A 28 -9.76 -5.05 -7.35
C LYS A 28 -8.91 -6.18 -6.75
N PRO A 29 -7.66 -5.89 -6.34
CA PRO A 29 -6.76 -6.92 -5.81
C PRO A 29 -7.23 -7.45 -4.46
N LYS A 30 -7.10 -8.77 -4.24
CA LYS A 30 -7.23 -9.39 -2.91
C LYS A 30 -5.97 -9.17 -2.07
N LEU A 31 -4.82 -9.12 -2.74
CA LEU A 31 -3.51 -8.84 -2.15
C LEU A 31 -2.87 -7.66 -2.87
N LEU A 32 -2.42 -6.66 -2.12
CA LEU A 32 -1.65 -5.53 -2.64
C LEU A 32 -0.30 -5.47 -1.92
N PHE A 33 0.77 -5.66 -2.67
CA PHE A 33 2.13 -5.46 -2.20
C PHE A 33 2.65 -4.12 -2.71
N VAL A 34 3.15 -3.29 -1.79
CA VAL A 34 3.76 -1.99 -2.11
C VAL A 34 5.20 -1.97 -1.59
N SER A 35 6.15 -1.68 -2.48
CA SER A 35 7.56 -1.49 -2.11
C SER A 35 8.02 -0.05 -2.25
N GLU A 36 9.10 0.28 -1.55
CA GLU A 36 9.69 1.62 -1.46
C GLU A 36 8.67 2.67 -0.98
N THR A 37 7.94 2.37 0.10
CA THR A 37 6.96 3.30 0.66
C THR A 37 7.61 4.58 1.18
N CYS A 38 8.85 4.52 1.66
CA CYS A 38 9.66 5.66 2.12
C CYS A 38 8.86 6.63 3.02
N ASN A 39 7.98 6.09 3.86
CA ASN A 39 7.11 6.87 4.73
C ASN A 39 6.91 6.14 6.06
N ARG A 40 6.44 6.85 7.07
CA ARG A 40 6.23 6.32 8.43
C ARG A 40 5.21 5.20 8.40
N GLN A 41 5.48 4.11 9.13
CA GLN A 41 4.59 2.96 9.31
C GLN A 41 3.14 3.40 9.57
N LYS A 42 2.90 4.26 10.57
CA LYS A 42 1.56 4.75 10.91
C LYS A 42 0.81 5.39 9.75
N TYR A 43 1.52 6.12 8.88
CA TYR A 43 0.91 6.74 7.70
C TYR A 43 0.51 5.66 6.68
N VAL A 44 1.42 4.74 6.36
CA VAL A 44 1.17 3.66 5.40
C VAL A 44 0.02 2.77 5.86
N GLU A 45 -0.01 2.40 7.15
CA GLU A 45 -1.09 1.59 7.73
C GLU A 45 -2.45 2.31 7.67
N SER A 46 -2.49 3.63 7.80
CA SER A 46 -3.73 4.41 7.71
C SER A 46 -4.39 4.33 6.33
N LEU A 47 -3.61 4.05 5.26
CA LEU A 47 -4.13 3.95 3.90
C LEU A 47 -5.05 2.75 3.70
N ARG A 48 -4.99 1.74 4.58
CA ARG A 48 -5.84 0.53 4.52
C ARG A 48 -7.33 0.86 4.39
N TRP A 49 -7.79 1.92 5.07
CA TRP A 49 -9.18 2.39 5.04
C TRP A 49 -9.57 3.02 3.71
N ARG A 50 -8.63 3.69 3.04
CA ARG A 50 -8.84 4.32 1.73
C ARG A 50 -8.84 3.28 0.60
N LEU A 51 -8.06 2.22 0.77
CA LEU A 51 -7.92 1.14 -0.20
C LEU A 51 -9.00 0.05 -0.05
N GLY A 52 -9.78 0.07 1.03
CA GLY A 52 -10.78 -0.97 1.32
C GLY A 52 -10.18 -2.33 1.70
N LEU A 53 -8.86 -2.39 1.95
CA LEU A 53 -8.15 -3.60 2.37
C LEU A 53 -7.93 -3.52 3.88
N LYS A 54 -8.67 -4.33 4.66
CA LYS A 54 -8.75 -4.18 6.13
C LYS A 54 -7.44 -4.45 6.85
N HIS A 55 -6.63 -5.36 6.31
CA HIS A 55 -5.43 -5.84 6.93
C HIS A 55 -4.21 -5.27 6.24
N VAL A 56 -3.19 -4.98 7.03
CA VAL A 56 -1.91 -4.47 6.54
C VAL A 56 -0.80 -4.91 7.48
N ILE A 57 0.33 -5.32 6.90
CA ILE A 57 1.61 -5.44 7.60
C ILE A 57 2.60 -4.53 6.92
N THR A 58 3.34 -3.76 7.71
CA THR A 58 4.36 -2.84 7.19
C THR A 58 5.71 -3.15 7.83
N VAL A 59 6.75 -2.96 7.03
CA VAL A 59 8.14 -3.03 7.49
C VAL A 59 8.78 -1.72 7.05
N THR A 60 9.11 -0.86 8.00
CA THR A 60 9.78 0.42 7.75
C THR A 60 11.07 0.50 8.53
N GLU A 61 12.17 0.82 7.87
CA GLU A 61 13.41 1.20 8.54
C GLU A 61 13.44 2.71 8.73
N ASP A 62 13.97 3.17 9.87
CA ASP A 62 14.21 4.60 10.10
C ASP A 62 15.34 5.08 9.17
N GLY A 63 14.98 5.67 8.03
CA GLY A 63 15.95 6.13 7.04
C GLY A 63 15.34 6.53 5.69
N LYS A 64 16.22 6.86 4.73
CA LYS A 64 15.85 7.23 3.35
C LYS A 64 15.64 6.02 2.41
N GLY A 65 15.91 4.81 2.90
CA GLY A 65 15.95 3.60 2.09
C GLY A 65 14.89 2.63 2.54
N GLY A 66 13.82 2.52 1.76
CA GLY A 66 12.93 1.37 1.85
C GLY A 66 11.75 1.51 2.80
N GLY A 67 10.91 0.49 2.71
CA GLY A 67 9.58 0.47 3.29
C GLY A 67 8.72 -0.47 2.46
N LEU A 68 8.23 -1.53 3.08
CA LEU A 68 7.36 -2.52 2.45
C LEU A 68 6.00 -2.48 3.15
N ALA A 69 4.95 -2.71 2.38
CA ALA A 69 3.62 -2.92 2.90
C ALA A 69 2.91 -4.02 2.12
N LEU A 70 2.21 -4.88 2.84
CA LEU A 70 1.32 -5.86 2.25
C LEU A 70 -0.08 -5.60 2.83
N PHE A 71 -1.03 -5.31 1.96
CA PHE A 71 -2.44 -5.11 2.29
C PHE A 71 -3.26 -6.29 1.77
N TRP A 72 -4.29 -6.68 2.52
CA TRP A 72 -5.23 -7.70 2.08
C TRP A 72 -6.61 -7.53 2.73
N ASP A 73 -7.59 -8.19 2.14
CA ASP A 73 -8.89 -8.40 2.75
C ASP A 73 -9.20 -9.90 2.78
N GLU A 74 -9.84 -10.35 3.85
CA GLU A 74 -10.23 -11.75 4.05
C GLU A 74 -11.61 -12.06 3.44
N ASN A 75 -12.32 -11.03 2.97
CA ASN A 75 -13.64 -11.19 2.37
C ASN A 75 -13.54 -11.73 0.93
N GLU A 76 -14.51 -12.57 0.55
CA GLU A 76 -14.57 -13.19 -0.79
C GLU A 76 -14.86 -12.23 -1.94
#